data_AF-A0AAV9D3X3-F1
#
_entry.id   AF-A0AAV9D3X3-F1
#
_cell.length_a   1.000
_cell.length_b   1.000
_cell.length_c   1.000
_cell.angle_alpha   90.00
_cell.angle_beta   90.00
_cell.angle_gamma   90.00
#
_symmetry.space_group_name_H-M   'P 1'
#
loop_
_entity.id
_entity.type
_entity.pdbx_description
1 polymer ?
#
loop_
_entity_poly.entity_id
_entity_poly.type
_entity_poly.pdbx_seq_one_letter_code
_entity_poly.pdbx_strand_id
1 'polypeptide(L)'
;MLKHRDDSICPASGFYTYDDFVASANSFEGFATTGDEDTRKRDIAAFLAQTSHQTTGGWREEPYTNIMYGKAGKALGLDLLNHLELVAEKGKISFKTAFWYWMTPNPPMPSCHDAITGGWTPSEEDEEAGRLAGFGQTTNIINGVAECGQGPNADAEDRIGYYKRYCDMLDVSYGDNLDCKKAKPYPFTPKAVQDMK
;
A
#
# COMPACT_ATOMS: atom_id res chain seq x y z
N MET A 1 17.40 -0.68 -0.72
CA MET A 1 16.29 0.26 -0.96
C MET A 1 16.19 1.32 0.13
N LEU A 2 15.95 0.93 1.39
CA LEU A 2 15.73 1.86 2.51
C LEU A 2 17.04 2.31 3.19
N LYS A 3 17.90 3.04 2.47
CA LYS A 3 19.28 3.36 2.92
C LYS A 3 19.34 4.28 4.16
N HIS A 4 18.40 5.23 4.27
CA HIS A 4 18.46 6.33 5.26
C HIS A 4 17.45 6.16 6.42
N ARG A 5 16.75 5.02 6.51
CA ARG A 5 15.71 4.82 7.53
C ARG A 5 16.25 4.82 8.97
N ASP A 6 17.53 4.53 9.13
CA ASP A 6 18.24 4.44 10.41
C ASP A 6 19.18 5.65 10.64
N ASP A 7 19.05 6.71 9.83
CA ASP A 7 19.77 7.96 10.10
C ASP A 7 19.19 8.57 11.40
N SER A 8 20.05 9.15 12.25
CA SER A 8 19.66 9.61 13.59
C SER A 8 18.60 10.73 13.62
N ILE A 9 18.33 11.34 12.46
CA ILE A 9 17.27 12.35 12.28
C ILE A 9 15.89 11.71 12.12
N CYS A 10 15.82 10.42 11.77
CA CYS A 10 14.57 9.70 11.60
C CYS A 10 14.05 9.19 12.95
N PRO A 11 12.82 9.55 13.37
CA PRO A 11 12.25 9.11 14.64
C PRO A 11 12.11 7.58 14.78
N ALA A 12 11.99 6.87 13.66
CA ALA A 12 11.87 5.42 13.60
C ALA A 12 13.22 4.69 13.43
N SER A 13 14.35 5.35 13.69
CA SER A 13 15.68 4.74 13.56
C SER A 13 15.79 3.45 14.38
N GLY A 14 16.16 2.34 13.72
CA GLY A 14 16.29 1.02 14.33
C GLY A 14 14.96 0.24 14.49
N PHE A 15 13.82 0.84 14.17
CA PHE A 15 12.51 0.21 14.32
C PHE A 15 12.19 -0.78 13.20
N TYR A 16 12.48 -0.42 11.94
CA TYR A 16 12.16 -1.23 10.76
C TYR A 16 13.32 -2.14 10.37
N THR A 17 13.28 -3.39 10.84
CA THR A 17 14.30 -4.41 10.57
C THR A 17 13.95 -5.29 9.38
N TYR A 18 14.98 -5.87 8.74
CA TYR A 18 14.78 -6.82 7.64
C TYR A 18 14.13 -8.12 8.12
N ASP A 19 14.51 -8.60 9.30
CA ASP A 19 13.98 -9.84 9.87
C ASP A 19 12.49 -9.72 10.20
N ASP A 20 12.05 -8.59 10.75
CA ASP A 20 10.62 -8.34 10.98
C ASP A 20 9.84 -8.23 9.67
N PHE A 21 10.42 -7.60 8.64
CA PHE A 21 9.82 -7.54 7.30
C PHE A 21 9.62 -8.95 6.73
N VAL A 22 10.67 -9.78 6.69
CA VAL A 22 10.59 -11.15 6.15
C VAL A 22 9.63 -12.02 6.98
N ALA A 23 9.71 -11.97 8.31
CA ALA A 23 8.83 -12.74 9.18
C ALA A 23 7.35 -12.32 9.03
N SER A 24 7.10 -11.05 8.72
CA SER A 24 5.76 -10.55 8.47
C SER A 24 5.26 -10.93 7.08
N ALA A 25 6.08 -10.75 6.04
CA ALA A 25 5.79 -11.15 4.66
C ALA A 25 5.41 -12.64 4.58
N ASN A 26 6.13 -13.51 5.28
CA ASN A 26 5.84 -14.95 5.35
C ASN A 26 4.48 -15.30 5.99
N SER A 27 3.80 -14.33 6.62
CA SER A 27 2.43 -14.51 7.15
C SER A 27 1.33 -14.23 6.11
N PHE A 28 1.69 -13.75 4.91
CA PHE A 28 0.75 -13.37 3.86
C PHE A 28 1.08 -14.11 2.57
N GLU A 29 0.42 -15.25 2.37
CA GLU A 29 0.57 -16.06 1.16
C GLU A 29 0.24 -15.23 -0.09
N GLY A 30 1.07 -15.36 -1.13
CA GLY A 30 0.93 -14.64 -2.39
C GLY A 30 1.84 -13.42 -2.51
N PHE A 31 2.11 -12.70 -1.42
CA PHE A 31 3.00 -11.53 -1.46
C PHE A 31 4.40 -11.94 -1.94
N ALA A 32 4.86 -11.30 -3.01
CA ALA A 32 6.13 -11.60 -3.67
C ALA A 32 6.32 -13.07 -4.10
N THR A 33 5.24 -13.85 -4.17
CA THR A 33 5.24 -15.27 -4.61
C THR A 33 4.24 -15.55 -5.73
N THR A 34 3.47 -14.56 -6.17
CA THR A 34 2.50 -14.67 -7.26
C THR A 34 3.10 -14.22 -8.59
N GLY A 35 2.85 -14.99 -9.65
CA GLY A 35 3.30 -14.68 -11.01
C GLY A 35 4.77 -15.04 -11.29
N ASP A 36 5.31 -14.48 -12.38
CA ASP A 36 6.70 -14.65 -12.78
C ASP A 36 7.67 -13.83 -11.89
N GLU A 37 8.97 -13.95 -12.13
CA GLU A 37 9.98 -13.22 -11.34
C GLU A 37 9.79 -11.71 -11.41
N ASP A 38 9.49 -11.17 -12.59
CA ASP A 38 9.28 -9.75 -12.79
C ASP A 38 8.04 -9.24 -12.04
N THR A 39 6.97 -10.03 -12.02
CA THR A 39 5.76 -9.72 -11.25
C THR A 39 6.05 -9.69 -9.76
N ARG A 40 6.79 -10.68 -9.25
CA ARG A 40 7.20 -10.73 -7.83
C ARG A 40 8.11 -9.55 -7.46
N LYS A 41 9.03 -9.14 -8.34
CA LYS A 41 9.86 -7.95 -8.16
C LYS A 41 9.04 -6.66 -8.14
N ARG A 42 8.06 -6.53 -9.05
CA ARG A 42 7.15 -5.37 -9.08
C ARG A 42 6.28 -5.29 -7.83
N ASP A 43 5.78 -6.42 -7.33
CA ASP A 43 5.01 -6.47 -6.08
C ASP A 43 5.84 -5.95 -4.89
N ILE A 44 7.08 -6.43 -4.73
CA ILE A 44 8.03 -5.92 -3.72
C ILE A 44 8.28 -4.41 -3.91
N ALA A 45 8.60 -3.99 -5.13
CA ALA A 45 8.92 -2.60 -5.43
C ALA A 45 7.73 -1.67 -5.14
N ALA A 46 6.52 -2.09 -5.51
CA ALA A 46 5.31 -1.30 -5.32
C ALA A 46 4.94 -1.17 -3.84
N PHE A 47 4.96 -2.28 -3.09
CA PHE A 47 4.71 -2.25 -1.64
C PHE A 47 5.70 -1.33 -0.93
N LEU A 48 7.00 -1.50 -1.20
CA LEU A 48 8.04 -0.68 -0.58
C LEU A 48 7.93 0.78 -1.02
N ALA A 49 7.56 1.07 -2.26
CA ALA A 49 7.40 2.45 -2.73
C ALA A 49 6.25 3.16 -2.04
N GLN A 50 5.10 2.51 -1.93
CA GLN A 50 3.93 3.08 -1.28
C GLN A 50 4.19 3.33 0.21
N THR A 51 4.79 2.37 0.91
CA THR A 51 5.14 2.52 2.33
C THR A 51 6.28 3.52 2.55
N SER A 52 7.24 3.63 1.62
CA SER A 52 8.27 4.67 1.66
C SER A 52 7.67 6.06 1.52
N HIS A 53 6.64 6.24 0.69
CA HIS A 53 5.94 7.52 0.59
C HIS A 53 5.22 7.87 1.89
N GLN A 54 4.48 6.94 2.50
CA GLN A 54 3.77 7.22 3.75
C GLN A 54 4.72 7.56 4.91
N THR A 55 5.91 6.98 4.90
CA THR A 55 6.92 7.17 5.96
C THR A 55 8.06 8.10 5.56
N THR A 56 7.95 8.77 4.41
CA THR A 56 8.94 9.76 3.98
C THR A 56 8.95 10.89 5.02
N GLY A 57 10.11 11.46 5.32
CA GLY A 57 10.32 12.40 6.44
C GLY A 57 9.55 13.75 6.37
N GLY A 58 8.52 13.85 5.53
CA GLY A 58 7.55 14.94 5.54
C GLY A 58 6.30 14.54 6.32
N TRP A 59 5.83 15.44 7.20
CA TRP A 59 4.59 15.25 7.96
C TRP A 59 3.39 15.03 7.03
N ARG A 60 2.76 13.86 7.08
CA ARG A 60 1.50 13.55 6.36
C ARG A 60 0.61 12.67 7.23
N GLU A 61 -0.68 13.02 7.30
CA GLU A 61 -1.67 12.22 8.02
C GLU A 61 -1.86 10.87 7.32
N GLU A 62 -1.77 9.79 8.08
CA GLU A 62 -1.98 8.45 7.54
C GLU A 62 -3.49 8.20 7.32
N PRO A 63 -3.89 7.61 6.18
CA PRO A 63 -5.30 7.35 5.88
C PRO A 63 -5.91 6.20 6.72
N TYR A 64 -5.17 5.64 7.69
CA TYR A 64 -5.69 4.62 8.58
C TYR A 64 -6.71 5.19 9.56
N THR A 65 -7.98 5.03 9.23
CA THR A 65 -9.10 5.27 10.16
C THR A 65 -9.12 4.20 11.26
N ASN A 66 -9.73 4.50 12.41
CA ASN A 66 -9.98 3.51 13.48
C ASN A 66 -10.63 2.22 12.95
N ILE A 67 -11.47 2.32 11.90
CA ILE A 67 -12.10 1.17 11.25
C ILE A 67 -11.06 0.23 10.65
N MET A 68 -10.03 0.77 10.00
CA MET A 68 -8.95 -0.04 9.41
C MET A 68 -8.11 -0.71 10.49
N TYR A 69 -7.83 -0.03 11.60
CA TYR A 69 -7.16 -0.65 12.74
C TYR A 69 -7.99 -1.77 13.36
N GLY A 70 -9.30 -1.60 13.50
CA GLY A 70 -10.19 -2.67 13.98
C GLY A 70 -10.22 -3.89 13.04
N LYS A 71 -10.30 -3.67 11.73
CA LYS A 71 -10.25 -4.76 10.73
C LYS A 71 -8.90 -5.48 10.74
N ALA A 72 -7.80 -4.73 10.74
CA ALA A 72 -6.45 -5.27 10.82
C ALA A 72 -6.25 -6.05 12.13
N GLY A 73 -6.66 -5.48 13.26
CA GLY A 73 -6.58 -6.11 14.56
C GLY A 73 -7.32 -7.44 14.58
N LYS A 74 -8.58 -7.46 14.13
CA LYS A 74 -9.37 -8.71 14.03
C LYS A 74 -8.69 -9.77 13.16
N ALA A 75 -8.14 -9.38 12.00
CA ALA A 75 -7.44 -10.29 11.11
C ALA A 75 -6.13 -10.84 11.70
N LEU A 76 -5.45 -10.03 12.52
CA LEU A 76 -4.17 -10.37 13.15
C LEU A 76 -4.32 -11.01 14.55
N GLY A 77 -5.54 -11.11 15.08
CA GLY A 77 -5.80 -11.58 16.44
C GLY A 77 -5.33 -10.60 17.52
N LEU A 78 -5.37 -9.29 17.25
CA LEU A 78 -4.92 -8.20 18.11
C LEU A 78 -6.05 -7.19 18.34
N ASP A 79 -6.11 -6.58 19.52
CA ASP A 79 -7.04 -5.48 19.81
C ASP A 79 -6.40 -4.12 19.48
N LEU A 80 -6.28 -3.82 18.19
CA LEU A 80 -5.68 -2.55 17.74
C LEU A 80 -6.61 -1.33 17.87
N LEU A 81 -7.88 -1.52 18.26
CA LEU A 81 -8.77 -0.39 18.57
C LEU A 81 -8.46 0.21 19.93
N ASN A 82 -8.16 -0.63 20.91
CA ASN A 82 -7.81 -0.20 22.26
C ASN A 82 -6.30 -0.13 22.51
N HIS A 83 -5.49 -0.77 21.66
CA HIS A 83 -4.03 -0.86 21.77
C HIS A 83 -3.31 -0.45 20.49
N LEU A 84 -3.55 0.80 20.04
CA LEU A 84 -2.97 1.33 18.80
C LEU A 84 -1.45 1.51 18.89
N GLU A 85 -0.94 1.77 20.08
CA GLU A 85 0.49 1.91 20.38
C GLU A 85 1.31 0.72 19.92
N LEU A 86 0.72 -0.48 19.86
CA LEU A 86 1.39 -1.69 19.39
C LEU A 86 1.93 -1.56 17.95
N VAL A 87 1.28 -0.76 17.11
CA VAL A 87 1.70 -0.51 15.72
C VAL A 87 2.95 0.37 15.67
N ALA A 88 3.10 1.28 16.63
CA ALA A 88 4.24 2.20 16.74
C ALA A 88 5.39 1.66 17.62
N GLU A 89 5.12 0.66 18.46
CA GLU A 89 6.09 0.08 19.39
C GLU A 89 6.67 -1.27 18.93
N LYS A 90 5.99 -1.98 18.03
CA LYS A 90 6.41 -3.32 17.58
C LYS A 90 6.53 -3.39 16.06
N GLY A 91 7.78 -3.36 15.57
CA GLY A 91 8.10 -3.40 14.13
C GLY A 91 7.39 -4.53 13.37
N LYS A 92 7.36 -5.75 13.92
CA LYS A 92 6.62 -6.88 13.34
C LYS A 92 5.11 -6.63 13.21
N ILE A 93 4.47 -5.98 14.19
CA ILE A 93 3.03 -5.65 14.12
C ILE A 93 2.82 -4.55 13.07
N SER A 94 3.69 -3.54 13.05
CA SER A 94 3.68 -2.46 12.05
C SER A 94 3.75 -3.01 10.61
N PHE A 95 4.67 -3.94 10.34
CA PHE A 95 4.73 -4.59 9.03
C PHE A 95 3.48 -5.42 8.74
N LYS A 96 2.99 -6.19 9.71
CA LYS A 96 1.78 -7.00 9.51
C LYS A 96 0.54 -6.17 9.20
N THR A 97 0.39 -4.97 9.76
CA THR A 97 -0.73 -4.08 9.40
C THR A 97 -0.58 -3.53 7.99
N ALA A 98 0.63 -3.20 7.56
CA ALA A 98 0.91 -2.76 6.18
C ALA A 98 0.65 -3.89 5.16
N PHE A 99 1.15 -5.10 5.42
CA PHE A 99 0.87 -6.26 4.58
C PHE A 99 -0.61 -6.61 4.55
N TRP A 100 -1.29 -6.59 5.69
CA TRP A 100 -2.73 -6.83 5.73
C TRP A 100 -3.48 -5.85 4.82
N TYR A 101 -3.13 -4.56 4.86
CA TYR A 101 -3.74 -3.56 3.97
C TYR A 101 -3.44 -3.85 2.50
N TRP A 102 -2.17 -4.16 2.17
CA TRP A 102 -1.74 -4.45 0.80
C TRP A 102 -2.50 -5.62 0.17
N MET A 103 -2.73 -6.67 0.96
CA MET A 103 -3.29 -7.94 0.53
C MET A 103 -4.83 -8.03 0.64
N THR A 104 -5.47 -7.12 1.37
CA THR A 104 -6.91 -7.23 1.67
C THR A 104 -7.74 -6.36 0.73
N PRO A 105 -8.62 -6.93 -0.11
CA PRO A 105 -9.56 -6.14 -0.89
C PRO A 105 -10.57 -5.44 0.03
N ASN A 106 -11.00 -4.25 -0.36
CA ASN A 106 -12.05 -3.51 0.33
C ASN A 106 -13.11 -3.08 -0.71
N PRO A 107 -14.03 -3.99 -1.07
CA PRO A 107 -14.97 -3.78 -2.17
C PRO A 107 -15.68 -2.42 -2.11
N PRO A 108 -15.81 -1.72 -3.24
CA PRO A 108 -15.52 -2.19 -4.60
C PRO A 108 -14.03 -2.22 -4.98
N MET A 109 -13.12 -1.78 -4.10
CA MET A 109 -11.69 -1.76 -4.39
C MET A 109 -11.07 -3.16 -4.36
N PRO A 110 -10.24 -3.53 -5.35
CA PRO A 110 -9.40 -4.72 -5.25
C PRO A 110 -8.32 -4.52 -4.17
N SER A 111 -7.54 -5.56 -3.89
CA SER A 111 -6.32 -5.40 -3.11
C SER A 111 -5.24 -4.67 -3.93
N CYS A 112 -4.28 -4.02 -3.27
CA CYS A 112 -3.13 -3.45 -3.97
C CYS A 112 -2.30 -4.55 -4.64
N HIS A 113 -2.17 -5.70 -3.96
CA HIS A 113 -1.55 -6.91 -4.47
C HIS A 113 -2.14 -7.33 -5.82
N ASP A 114 -3.45 -7.53 -5.90
CA ASP A 114 -4.11 -7.96 -7.14
C ASP A 114 -3.97 -6.92 -8.26
N ALA A 115 -3.98 -5.62 -7.91
CA ALA A 115 -3.81 -4.54 -8.87
C ALA A 115 -2.41 -4.51 -9.49
N ILE A 116 -1.34 -4.88 -8.75
CA ILE A 116 0.03 -4.87 -9.27
C ILE A 116 0.44 -6.22 -9.89
N THR A 117 -0.10 -7.34 -9.41
CA THR A 117 0.24 -8.68 -9.92
C THR A 117 -0.65 -9.16 -11.05
N GLY A 118 -1.64 -8.37 -11.47
CA GLY A 118 -2.63 -8.76 -12.48
C GLY A 118 -3.67 -9.75 -11.98
N GLY A 119 -3.85 -9.87 -10.66
CA GLY A 119 -4.90 -10.68 -10.03
C GLY A 119 -6.29 -10.05 -10.13
N TRP A 120 -6.35 -8.76 -10.47
CA TRP A 120 -7.59 -8.01 -10.67
C TRP A 120 -7.76 -7.63 -12.14
N THR A 121 -8.94 -7.95 -12.69
CA THR A 121 -9.36 -7.48 -14.02
C THR A 121 -10.32 -6.30 -13.82
N PRO A 122 -10.03 -5.11 -14.37
CA PRO A 122 -10.94 -3.97 -14.33
C PRO A 122 -12.33 -4.34 -14.87
N SER A 123 -13.37 -3.91 -14.17
CA SER A 123 -14.73 -3.96 -14.71
C SER A 123 -14.95 -2.85 -15.75
N GLU A 124 -16.05 -2.91 -16.50
CA GLU A 124 -16.46 -1.82 -17.40
C GLU A 124 -16.55 -0.47 -16.67
N GLU A 125 -17.07 -0.46 -15.43
CA GLU A 125 -17.11 0.75 -14.60
C GLU A 125 -15.70 1.25 -14.24
N ASP A 126 -14.76 0.35 -13.99
CA ASP A 126 -13.37 0.70 -13.72
C ASP A 126 -12.70 1.29 -14.96
N GLU A 127 -12.88 0.68 -16.13
CA GLU A 127 -12.34 1.16 -17.39
C GLU A 127 -12.89 2.55 -17.75
N GLU A 128 -14.21 2.76 -17.65
CA GLU A 128 -14.85 4.06 -17.85
C GLU A 128 -14.38 5.12 -16.86
N ALA A 129 -14.03 4.69 -15.65
CA ALA A 129 -13.44 5.55 -14.63
C ALA A 129 -11.92 5.76 -14.80
N GLY A 130 -11.28 5.12 -15.78
CA GLY A 130 -9.84 5.18 -15.98
C GLY A 130 -9.02 4.44 -14.91
N ARG A 131 -9.64 3.50 -14.19
CA ARG A 131 -9.00 2.63 -13.19
C ARG A 131 -8.51 1.36 -13.89
N LEU A 132 -7.20 1.30 -14.15
CA LEU A 132 -6.56 0.22 -14.89
C LEU A 132 -5.54 -0.51 -14.00
N ALA A 133 -5.29 -1.80 -14.26
CA ALA A 133 -4.26 -2.55 -13.53
C ALA A 133 -2.88 -1.89 -13.68
N GLY A 134 -2.11 -1.85 -12.59
CA GLY A 134 -0.81 -1.17 -12.52
C GLY A 134 -0.59 -0.37 -11.24
N PHE A 135 0.57 0.28 -11.16
CA PHE A 135 0.99 1.01 -9.95
C PHE A 135 0.05 2.18 -9.59
N GLY A 136 -0.48 2.89 -10.59
CA GLY A 136 -1.41 4.00 -10.38
C GLY A 136 -2.69 3.57 -9.66
N GLN A 137 -3.17 2.34 -9.88
CA GLN A 137 -4.32 1.80 -9.17
C GLN A 137 -4.02 1.59 -7.67
N THR A 138 -2.80 1.18 -7.31
CA THR A 138 -2.41 1.06 -5.90
C THR A 138 -2.46 2.42 -5.18
N THR A 139 -2.07 3.51 -5.86
CA THR A 139 -2.23 4.88 -5.35
C THR A 139 -3.70 5.25 -5.18
N ASN A 140 -4.55 4.88 -6.15
CA ASN A 140 -5.99 5.14 -6.07
C ASN A 140 -6.65 4.41 -4.88
N ILE A 141 -6.25 3.16 -4.63
CA ILE A 141 -6.71 2.38 -3.47
C ILE A 141 -6.28 3.03 -2.15
N ILE A 142 -5.01 3.46 -2.07
CA ILE A 142 -4.43 3.99 -0.83
C ILE A 142 -4.97 5.38 -0.47
N ASN A 143 -5.04 6.29 -1.44
CA ASN A 143 -5.40 7.69 -1.18
C ASN A 143 -6.03 8.41 -2.39
N GLY A 144 -6.81 7.69 -3.20
CA GLY A 144 -7.28 8.20 -4.48
C GLY A 144 -8.09 9.50 -4.39
N VAL A 145 -8.89 9.69 -3.33
CA VAL A 145 -9.70 10.91 -3.14
C VAL A 145 -8.83 12.16 -3.08
N ALA A 146 -7.63 12.06 -2.49
CA ALA A 146 -6.69 13.17 -2.40
C ALA A 146 -5.76 13.27 -3.62
N GLU A 147 -5.40 12.13 -4.23
CA GLU A 147 -4.27 12.07 -5.16
C GLU A 147 -4.64 11.81 -6.63
N CYS A 148 -5.86 11.34 -6.92
CA CYS A 148 -6.25 10.86 -8.24
C CYS A 148 -7.40 11.66 -8.88
N GLY A 149 -7.51 11.58 -10.21
CA GLY A 149 -8.62 12.13 -11.00
C GLY A 149 -8.65 13.65 -11.14
N GLN A 150 -7.65 14.36 -10.62
CA GLN A 150 -7.58 15.83 -10.57
C GLN A 150 -6.39 16.40 -11.36
N GLY A 151 -5.75 15.59 -12.21
CA GLY A 151 -4.54 15.97 -12.93
C GLY A 151 -3.25 15.62 -12.16
N PRO A 152 -2.11 16.26 -12.49
CA PRO A 152 -0.84 16.03 -11.81
C PRO A 152 -0.94 16.31 -10.30
N ASN A 153 -0.43 15.39 -9.49
CA ASN A 153 -0.39 15.50 -8.04
C ASN A 153 1.02 15.16 -7.55
N ALA A 154 1.62 16.01 -6.72
CA ALA A 154 3.00 15.85 -6.27
C ALA A 154 3.22 14.59 -5.42
N ASP A 155 2.19 14.15 -4.69
CA ASP A 155 2.25 12.99 -3.81
C ASP A 155 2.20 11.70 -4.62
N ALA A 156 1.31 11.65 -5.61
CA ALA A 156 1.29 10.56 -6.59
C ALA A 156 2.61 10.46 -7.37
N GLU A 157 3.21 11.59 -7.75
CA GLU A 157 4.53 11.60 -8.42
C GLU A 157 5.67 11.15 -7.50
N ASP A 158 5.63 11.47 -6.20
CA ASP A 158 6.62 10.98 -5.23
C ASP A 158 6.53 9.46 -5.04
N ARG A 159 5.30 8.90 -4.96
CA ARG A 159 5.06 7.44 -4.97
C ARG A 159 5.68 6.79 -6.21
N ILE A 160 5.46 7.37 -7.39
CA ILE A 160 6.03 6.89 -8.66
C ILE A 160 7.56 6.98 -8.64
N GLY A 161 8.13 8.04 -8.06
CA GLY A 161 9.57 8.21 -7.92
C GLY A 161 10.23 7.08 -7.11
N TYR A 162 9.66 6.74 -5.96
CA TYR A 162 10.11 5.59 -5.19
C TYR A 162 9.96 4.28 -5.97
N TYR A 163 8.82 4.08 -6.65
CA TYR A 163 8.56 2.85 -7.40
C TYR A 163 9.58 2.64 -8.51
N LYS A 164 9.81 3.66 -9.36
CA LYS A 164 10.81 3.60 -10.43
C LYS A 164 12.20 3.28 -9.88
N ARG A 165 12.62 3.99 -8.83
CA ARG A 165 13.90 3.74 -8.18
C ARG A 165 14.04 2.29 -7.70
N TYR A 166 13.00 1.72 -7.11
CA TYR A 166 13.05 0.36 -6.59
C TYR A 166 12.98 -0.69 -7.69
N CYS A 167 12.22 -0.44 -8.76
CA CYS A 167 12.28 -1.25 -9.98
C CYS A 167 13.67 -1.24 -10.61
N ASP A 168 14.31 -0.09 -10.73
CA ASP A 168 15.68 0.03 -11.27
C ASP A 168 16.68 -0.77 -10.42
N MET A 169 16.54 -0.74 -9.09
CA MET A 169 17.38 -1.52 -8.18
C MET A 169 17.17 -3.04 -8.28
N LEU A 170 15.99 -3.47 -8.74
CA LEU A 170 15.64 -4.89 -8.92
C LEU A 170 15.83 -5.39 -10.35
N ASP A 171 16.23 -4.51 -11.26
CA ASP A 171 16.35 -4.77 -12.70
C ASP A 171 15.04 -5.33 -13.28
N VAL A 172 13.95 -4.57 -13.11
CA VAL A 172 12.63 -4.92 -13.63
C VAL A 172 11.96 -3.71 -14.28
N SER A 173 11.24 -3.91 -15.39
CA SER A 173 10.43 -2.85 -15.99
C SER A 173 9.32 -2.39 -15.03
N TYR A 174 8.95 -1.12 -15.09
CA TYR A 174 7.91 -0.53 -14.24
C TYR A 174 6.50 -1.11 -14.49
N GLY A 175 6.27 -1.67 -15.67
CA GLY A 175 4.91 -1.96 -16.16
C GLY A 175 4.17 -0.70 -16.63
N ASP A 176 2.90 -0.88 -16.95
CA ASP A 176 2.03 0.19 -17.47
C ASP A 176 1.24 0.89 -16.34
N ASN A 177 0.52 1.95 -16.70
CA ASN A 177 -0.44 2.65 -15.83
C ASN A 177 0.16 3.09 -14.48
N LEU A 178 1.29 3.79 -14.52
CA LEU A 178 2.01 4.21 -13.32
C LEU A 178 1.31 5.33 -12.53
N ASP A 179 0.51 6.17 -13.19
CA ASP A 179 -0.18 7.29 -12.55
C ASP A 179 -1.69 7.09 -12.50
N CYS A 180 -2.35 7.89 -11.66
CA CYS A 180 -3.80 7.90 -11.51
C CYS A 180 -4.41 9.27 -11.82
N LYS A 181 -3.73 10.11 -12.62
CA LYS A 181 -4.09 11.54 -12.84
C LYS A 181 -5.50 11.72 -13.37
N LYS A 182 -5.95 10.75 -14.18
CA LYS A 182 -7.27 10.72 -14.82
C LYS A 182 -8.21 9.66 -14.23
N ALA A 183 -7.69 8.78 -13.37
CA ALA A 183 -8.48 7.73 -12.76
C ALA A 183 -9.41 8.34 -11.70
N LYS A 184 -10.73 8.13 -11.82
CA LYS A 184 -11.67 8.61 -10.81
C LYS A 184 -11.42 7.86 -9.49
N PRO A 185 -11.40 8.56 -8.35
CA PRO A 185 -11.28 7.91 -7.06
C PRO A 185 -12.49 7.00 -6.79
N TYR A 186 -12.28 5.93 -6.03
CA TYR A 186 -13.41 5.17 -5.51
C TYR A 186 -14.21 6.04 -4.54
N PRO A 187 -15.56 6.00 -4.61
CA PRO A 187 -16.39 6.78 -3.72
C PRO A 187 -16.20 6.32 -2.28
N PHE A 188 -15.95 7.28 -1.38
CA PHE A 188 -16.06 7.03 0.05
C PHE A 188 -17.53 6.73 0.35
N THR A 189 -17.88 5.47 0.63
CA THR A 189 -19.24 5.12 1.04
C THR A 189 -19.31 5.02 2.57
N PRO A 190 -20.06 5.90 3.26
CA PRO A 190 -20.30 5.77 4.70
C PRO A 190 -20.98 4.46 5.13
N LYS A 191 -21.51 3.70 4.17
CA LYS A 191 -22.26 2.46 4.40
C LYS A 191 -21.39 1.33 4.97
N ALA A 192 -20.07 1.35 4.76
CA ALA A 192 -19.14 0.42 5.39
C ALA A 192 -19.06 0.53 6.93
N VAL A 193 -19.64 1.59 7.52
CA VAL A 193 -19.76 1.78 8.98
C VAL A 193 -21.03 1.12 9.53
N GLN A 194 -22.09 0.97 8.72
CA GLN A 194 -23.39 0.47 9.18
C GLN A 194 -23.44 -1.05 9.34
N ASP A 195 -22.68 -1.80 8.55
CA ASP A 195 -22.66 -3.26 8.59
C ASP A 195 -21.67 -3.83 9.63
N MET A 196 -21.19 -2.99 10.57
CA MET A 196 -20.16 -3.34 11.57
C MET A 196 -20.58 -3.07 13.03
N LYS A 197 -21.89 -2.91 13.27
CA LYS A 197 -22.51 -3.11 14.59
C LYS A 197 -23.19 -4.47 14.62
#